data_AF-A0A1Y1JPM3-F1
#
_entry.id   AF-A0A1Y1JPM3-F1
#
_cell.length_a   1.000
_cell.length_b   1.000
_cell.length_c   1.000
_cell.angle_alpha   90.00
_cell.angle_beta   90.00
_cell.angle_gamma   90.00
#
_symmetry.space_group_name_H-M   'P 1'
#
loop_
_entity.id
_entity.type
_entity.pdbx_description
1 polymer ?
#
loop_
_entity_poly.entity_id
_entity_poly.type
_entity_poly.pdbx_seq_one_letter_code
_entity_poly.pdbx_strand_id
1 'polypeptide(L)'
;MMAMKDYSFINKFHIYEKIMENIEIREDDPSNAKCKELYNVDSDNVKSIIIKKCPQAISYLKTINDKEKSEREIACNYFYYWIYHDILQEKKIINSYKLAIYLITVYRYLYRNKNIYEIYTSKFSNNDDLEKLNIIYDMYKNHDIIERSCLRKDKDIFCDIIKEKIDPYMKIFKINDIVAITEEVKTTCKSNVISPIIITFVVTSLISIFLFILIKFTSYGSYIRLGLESIKKKWNTLDELKILQNSDIPNRIKMNERYNILYNVE
;
A
#
# COMPACT_ATOMS: atom_id res chain seq x y z
N MET A 1 32.48 27.19 -2.72
CA MET A 1 32.15 26.19 -1.68
C MET A 1 31.02 25.34 -2.24
N MET A 2 31.32 24.10 -2.65
CA MET A 2 30.33 23.21 -3.28
C MET A 2 29.46 22.63 -2.17
N ALA A 3 28.14 22.85 -2.24
CA ALA A 3 27.23 22.28 -1.24
C ALA A 3 27.33 20.75 -1.27
N MET A 4 27.69 20.16 -0.14
CA MET A 4 27.80 18.72 -0.01
C MET A 4 26.39 18.13 -0.09
N LYS A 5 26.17 17.20 -1.02
CA LYS A 5 24.86 16.56 -1.21
C LYS A 5 24.57 15.71 0.03
N ASP A 6 23.40 15.89 0.62
CA ASP A 6 22.98 15.11 1.78
C ASP A 6 22.58 13.70 1.33
N TYR A 7 23.27 12.69 1.86
CA TYR A 7 23.02 11.27 1.62
C TYR A 7 22.37 10.57 2.82
N SER A 8 21.94 11.34 3.84
CA SER A 8 21.28 10.84 5.06
C SER A 8 20.18 9.81 4.80
N PHE A 9 19.41 9.99 3.74
CA PHE A 9 18.28 9.15 3.36
C PHE A 9 18.64 7.69 3.00
N ILE A 10 19.93 7.39 2.77
CA ILE A 10 20.39 6.04 2.42
C ILE A 10 20.11 5.04 3.54
N ASN A 11 20.09 5.47 4.80
CA ASN A 11 19.74 4.59 5.93
C ASN A 11 18.36 3.94 5.76
N LYS A 12 17.43 4.55 5.00
CA LYS A 12 16.09 4.01 4.72
C LYS A 12 16.02 3.12 3.48
N PHE A 13 17.11 2.97 2.71
CA PHE A 13 17.10 2.15 1.48
C PHE A 13 16.73 0.69 1.75
N HIS A 14 17.16 0.12 2.88
CA HIS A 14 16.82 -1.25 3.25
C HIS A 14 15.29 -1.49 3.36
N ILE A 15 14.51 -0.45 3.69
CA ILE A 15 13.04 -0.54 3.74
C ILE A 15 12.50 -0.70 2.32
N TYR A 16 13.01 0.10 1.39
CA TYR A 16 12.58 0.09 0.00
C TYR A 16 13.10 -1.11 -0.78
N GLU A 17 14.27 -1.64 -0.41
CA GLU A 17 14.78 -2.93 -0.88
C GLU A 17 13.83 -4.06 -0.52
N LYS A 18 13.40 -4.15 0.74
CA LYS A 18 12.40 -5.14 1.17
C LYS A 18 11.08 -4.98 0.41
N ILE A 19 10.63 -3.74 0.15
CA ILE A 19 9.42 -3.51 -0.65
C ILE A 19 9.64 -4.04 -2.07
N MET A 20 10.79 -3.76 -2.69
CA MET A 20 11.12 -4.22 -4.04
C MET A 20 11.20 -5.76 -4.13
N GLU A 21 11.83 -6.42 -3.15
CA GLU A 21 12.00 -7.87 -3.08
C GLU A 21 10.68 -8.63 -2.87
N ASN A 22 9.77 -8.06 -2.07
CA ASN A 22 8.48 -8.68 -1.76
C ASN A 22 7.41 -8.50 -2.85
N ILE A 23 7.74 -7.88 -3.98
CA ILE A 23 6.80 -7.72 -5.09
C ILE A 23 6.63 -9.05 -5.81
N GLU A 24 5.44 -9.63 -5.68
CA GLU A 24 4.99 -10.75 -6.47
C GLU A 24 4.44 -10.28 -7.81
N ILE A 25 5.03 -10.78 -8.90
CA ILE A 25 4.57 -10.48 -10.26
C ILE A 25 3.61 -11.59 -10.68
N ARG A 26 2.35 -11.23 -10.92
CA ARG A 26 1.38 -12.16 -11.48
C ARG A 26 1.50 -12.22 -13.00
N GLU A 27 1.25 -13.38 -13.60
CA GLU A 27 1.33 -13.54 -15.07
C GLU A 27 0.31 -12.68 -15.81
N ASP A 28 -0.84 -12.42 -15.19
CA ASP A 28 -1.94 -11.62 -15.73
C ASP A 28 -1.79 -10.10 -15.50
N ASP A 29 -0.68 -9.65 -14.89
CA ASP A 29 -0.48 -8.23 -14.62
C ASP A 29 -0.41 -7.42 -15.94
N PRO A 30 -1.22 -6.35 -16.12
CA PRO A 30 -1.20 -5.51 -17.31
C PRO A 30 0.17 -4.92 -17.66
N SER A 31 1.05 -4.77 -16.65
CA SER A 31 2.43 -4.33 -16.86
C SER A 31 3.22 -5.32 -17.71
N ASN A 32 2.95 -6.63 -17.65
CA ASN A 32 3.66 -7.65 -18.45
C ASN A 32 3.53 -7.41 -19.95
N ALA A 33 2.31 -7.13 -20.42
CA ALA A 33 2.07 -6.82 -21.83
C ALA A 33 2.78 -5.53 -22.22
N LYS A 34 2.63 -4.49 -21.39
CA LYS A 34 3.16 -3.17 -21.73
C LYS A 34 4.68 -3.09 -21.70
N CYS A 35 5.31 -3.81 -20.77
CA CYS A 35 6.76 -3.94 -20.68
C CYS A 35 7.38 -4.62 -21.91
N LYS A 36 6.63 -5.47 -22.62
CA LYS A 36 7.08 -6.13 -23.85
C LYS A 36 6.97 -5.24 -25.09
N GLU A 37 6.00 -4.34 -25.12
CA GLU A 37 5.70 -3.50 -26.30
C GLU A 37 6.69 -2.35 -26.53
N LEU A 38 7.42 -1.90 -25.51
CA LEU A 38 7.98 -0.53 -25.54
C LEU A 38 9.51 -0.40 -25.47
N TYR A 39 10.30 -1.47 -25.63
CA TYR A 39 11.76 -1.35 -25.51
C TYR A 39 12.54 -1.69 -26.80
N ASN A 40 12.83 -0.65 -27.58
CA ASN A 40 13.89 -0.63 -28.59
C ASN A 40 15.20 -0.22 -27.92
N VAL A 41 15.91 -1.20 -27.35
CA VAL A 41 17.32 -1.01 -26.97
C VAL A 41 18.20 -1.93 -27.80
N ASP A 42 19.30 -1.35 -28.25
CA ASP A 42 20.26 -1.95 -29.20
C ASP A 42 21.02 -3.15 -28.63
N SER A 43 20.85 -3.48 -27.35
CA SER A 43 21.48 -4.63 -26.68
C SER A 43 20.44 -5.66 -26.25
N ASP A 44 20.45 -6.83 -26.91
CA ASP A 44 19.56 -7.95 -26.60
C ASP A 44 19.65 -8.41 -25.14
N ASN A 45 20.86 -8.39 -24.56
CA ASN A 45 21.09 -8.79 -23.18
C ASN A 45 20.37 -7.86 -22.19
N VAL A 46 20.55 -6.55 -22.33
CA VAL A 46 19.92 -5.59 -21.41
C VAL A 46 18.40 -5.54 -21.64
N LYS A 47 17.97 -5.67 -22.89
CA LYS A 47 16.55 -5.78 -23.24
C LYS A 47 15.87 -6.95 -22.51
N SER A 48 16.50 -8.13 -22.48
CA SER A 48 15.94 -9.29 -21.78
C SER A 48 15.78 -9.07 -20.27
N ILE A 49 16.78 -8.46 -19.62
CA ILE A 49 16.75 -8.15 -18.18
C ILE A 49 15.64 -7.15 -17.89
N ILE A 50 15.54 -6.10 -18.72
CA ILE A 50 14.53 -5.05 -18.57
C ILE A 50 13.14 -5.62 -18.74
N ILE A 51 12.89 -6.46 -19.76
CA ILE A 51 11.58 -7.10 -19.94
C ILE A 51 11.19 -7.93 -18.72
N LYS A 52 12.15 -8.67 -18.14
CA LYS A 52 11.92 -9.49 -16.94
C LYS A 52 11.67 -8.66 -15.68
N LYS A 53 12.38 -7.54 -15.53
CA LYS A 53 12.35 -6.69 -14.31
C LYS A 53 11.34 -5.56 -14.39
N CYS A 54 10.84 -5.21 -15.56
CA CYS A 54 9.92 -4.11 -15.77
C CYS A 54 8.62 -4.26 -14.96
N PRO A 55 7.93 -5.42 -14.93
CA PRO A 55 6.72 -5.58 -14.10
C PRO A 55 6.98 -5.33 -12.62
N GLN A 56 8.12 -5.82 -12.10
CA GLN A 56 8.59 -5.55 -10.73
C GLN A 56 8.71 -4.05 -10.48
N ALA A 57 9.36 -3.34 -11.40
CA ALA A 57 9.55 -1.90 -11.33
C ALA A 57 8.22 -1.13 -11.35
N ILE A 58 7.28 -1.52 -12.21
CA ILE A 58 5.95 -0.89 -12.29
C ILE A 58 5.16 -1.09 -10.99
N SER A 59 5.16 -2.30 -10.44
CA SER A 59 4.50 -2.61 -9.17
C SER A 59 5.14 -1.88 -7.99
N TYR A 60 6.45 -1.70 -8.01
CA TYR A 60 7.16 -0.89 -7.03
C TYR A 60 6.71 0.58 -7.10
N LEU A 61 6.72 1.17 -8.29
CA LEU A 61 6.27 2.54 -8.53
C LEU A 61 4.83 2.76 -8.06
N LYS A 62 3.95 1.79 -8.30
CA LYS A 62 2.57 1.81 -7.79
C LYS A 62 2.54 1.82 -6.26
N THR A 63 3.33 0.96 -5.61
CA THR A 63 3.36 0.84 -4.15
C THR A 63 3.86 2.12 -3.48
N ILE A 64 4.90 2.75 -4.03
CA ILE A 64 5.48 3.97 -3.44
C ILE A 64 4.70 5.23 -3.78
N ASN A 65 3.81 5.19 -4.77
CA ASN A 65 3.01 6.33 -5.17
C ASN A 65 2.12 6.85 -4.05
N ASP A 66 1.62 5.94 -3.21
CA ASP A 66 0.64 6.28 -2.16
C ASP A 66 1.32 6.78 -0.87
N LYS A 67 2.65 6.79 -0.84
CA LYS A 67 3.45 7.31 0.28
C LYS A 67 3.46 8.84 0.33
N GLU A 68 3.80 9.39 1.49
CA GLU A 68 4.01 10.83 1.65
C GLU A 68 5.14 11.32 0.74
N LYS A 69 5.14 12.61 0.40
CA LYS A 69 6.09 13.18 -0.57
C LYS A 69 7.55 12.91 -0.18
N SER A 70 7.91 13.14 1.09
CA SER A 70 9.27 12.93 1.60
C SER A 70 9.70 11.46 1.50
N GLU A 71 8.85 10.52 1.92
CA GLU A 71 9.09 9.08 1.79
C GLU A 71 9.22 8.67 0.32
N ARG A 72 8.33 9.17 -0.53
CA ARG A 72 8.34 8.89 -1.97
C ARG A 72 9.63 9.35 -2.61
N GLU A 73 10.18 10.51 -2.23
CA GLU A 73 11.48 10.96 -2.73
C GLU A 73 12.60 9.98 -2.38
N ILE A 74 12.63 9.44 -1.17
CA ILE A 74 13.62 8.44 -0.75
C ILE A 74 13.43 7.13 -1.53
N ALA A 75 12.18 6.71 -1.70
CA ALA A 75 11.80 5.53 -2.47
C ALA A 75 12.23 5.62 -3.94
N CYS A 76 12.08 6.81 -4.53
CA CYS A 76 12.55 7.10 -5.89
C CYS A 76 14.08 7.07 -5.98
N ASN A 77 14.79 7.58 -4.97
CA ASN A 77 16.24 7.50 -4.92
C ASN A 77 16.73 6.03 -4.86
N TYR A 78 16.08 5.20 -4.04
CA TYR A 78 16.37 3.77 -4.01
C TYR A 78 16.08 3.11 -5.36
N PHE A 79 14.97 3.46 -6.02
CA PHE A 79 14.65 2.93 -7.35
C PHE A 79 15.73 3.22 -8.39
N TYR A 80 16.34 4.41 -8.34
CA TYR A 80 17.48 4.75 -9.19
C TYR A 80 18.71 3.88 -8.90
N TYR A 81 19.03 3.69 -7.62
CA TYR A 81 20.09 2.77 -7.20
C TYR A 81 19.82 1.36 -7.74
N TRP A 82 18.62 0.83 -7.53
CA TRP A 82 18.23 -0.50 -7.97
C TRP A 82 18.31 -0.66 -9.49
N ILE A 83 17.91 0.34 -10.28
CA ILE A 83 18.10 0.30 -11.75
C ILE A 83 19.59 0.20 -12.09
N TYR A 84 20.41 1.03 -11.48
CA TYR A 84 21.84 1.10 -11.77
C TYR A 84 22.57 -0.20 -11.39
N HIS A 85 22.29 -0.71 -10.21
CA HIS A 85 22.95 -1.88 -9.65
C HIS A 85 22.35 -3.19 -10.20
N ASP A 86 21.03 -3.40 -10.07
CA ASP A 86 20.40 -4.69 -10.36
C ASP A 86 20.03 -4.90 -11.84
N ILE A 87 19.65 -3.83 -12.56
CA ILE A 87 19.27 -3.96 -13.98
C ILE A 87 20.47 -3.74 -14.89
N LEU A 88 21.22 -2.67 -14.65
CA LEU A 88 22.34 -2.30 -15.51
C LEU A 88 23.65 -3.01 -15.14
N GLN A 89 23.72 -3.64 -13.96
CA GLN A 89 24.92 -4.36 -13.50
C GLN A 89 26.18 -3.49 -13.59
N GLU A 90 26.05 -2.21 -13.24
CA GLU A 90 27.13 -1.20 -13.32
C GLU A 90 27.69 -0.96 -14.74
N LYS A 91 27.06 -1.54 -15.78
CA LYS A 91 27.47 -1.32 -17.16
C LYS A 91 27.08 0.08 -17.59
N LYS A 92 28.09 0.94 -17.80
CA LYS A 92 27.96 2.33 -18.29
C LYS A 92 27.35 2.46 -19.69
N ILE A 93 26.93 1.36 -20.33
CA ILE A 93 26.45 1.31 -21.72
C ILE A 93 25.08 1.98 -21.85
N ILE A 94 24.22 1.87 -20.84
CA ILE A 94 22.88 2.48 -20.86
C ILE A 94 22.80 3.48 -19.72
N ASN A 95 22.39 4.69 -20.07
CA ASN A 95 22.14 5.74 -19.09
C ASN A 95 20.96 5.31 -18.19
N SER A 96 21.23 5.02 -16.91
CA SER A 96 20.24 4.65 -15.90
C SER A 96 19.06 5.62 -15.84
N TYR A 97 19.31 6.90 -16.10
CA TYR A 97 18.30 7.92 -16.22
C TYR A 97 17.30 7.65 -17.37
N LYS A 98 17.80 7.23 -18.55
CA LYS A 98 16.92 6.89 -19.69
C LYS A 98 16.02 5.70 -19.34
N LEU A 99 16.58 4.70 -18.66
CA LEU A 99 15.82 3.53 -18.21
C LEU A 99 14.80 3.89 -17.12
N ALA A 100 15.15 4.75 -16.18
CA ALA A 100 14.21 5.25 -15.17
C ALA A 100 13.04 5.99 -15.83
N ILE A 101 13.32 6.94 -16.73
CA ILE A 101 12.29 7.66 -17.51
C ILE A 101 11.39 6.68 -18.24
N TYR A 102 11.96 5.65 -18.87
CA TYR A 102 11.20 4.64 -19.56
C TYR A 102 10.20 3.94 -18.63
N LEU A 103 10.67 3.40 -17.50
CA LEU A 103 9.82 2.68 -16.55
C LEU A 103 8.72 3.58 -15.97
N ILE A 104 9.03 4.85 -15.68
CA ILE A 104 8.05 5.83 -15.23
C ILE A 104 7.01 6.14 -16.31
N THR A 105 7.42 6.19 -17.57
CA THR A 105 6.51 6.43 -18.69
C THR A 105 5.53 5.29 -18.85
N VAL A 106 6.02 4.05 -18.73
CA VAL A 106 5.16 2.84 -18.71
C VAL A 106 4.19 2.89 -17.54
N TYR A 107 4.67 3.22 -16.33
CA TYR A 107 3.82 3.36 -15.15
C TYR A 107 2.73 4.42 -15.36
N ARG A 108 3.09 5.60 -15.89
CA ARG A 108 2.13 6.68 -16.17
C ARG A 108 1.07 6.26 -17.18
N TYR A 109 1.48 5.51 -18.21
CA TYR A 109 0.54 4.99 -19.20
C TYR A 109 -0.50 4.07 -18.55
N LEU A 110 -0.05 3.16 -17.69
CA LEU A 110 -0.92 2.17 -17.05
C LEU A 110 -1.86 2.79 -16.01
N TYR A 111 -1.36 3.73 -15.19
CA TYR A 111 -2.09 4.22 -14.02
C TYR A 111 -2.58 5.68 -14.13
N ARG A 112 -2.35 6.35 -15.26
CA ARG A 112 -2.73 7.76 -15.53
C ARG A 112 -2.28 8.75 -14.44
N ASN A 113 -1.22 8.42 -13.71
CA ASN A 113 -0.81 9.12 -12.51
C ASN A 113 0.37 10.08 -12.79
N LYS A 114 0.24 11.34 -12.35
CA LYS A 114 1.22 12.40 -12.60
C LYS A 114 2.21 12.64 -11.45
N ASN A 115 1.88 12.21 -10.23
CA ASN A 115 2.58 12.66 -9.02
C ASN A 115 4.02 12.18 -8.90
N ILE A 116 4.32 11.03 -9.52
CA ILE A 116 5.67 10.47 -9.51
C ILE A 116 6.62 11.27 -10.40
N TYR A 117 6.16 11.78 -11.53
CA TYR A 117 7.01 12.42 -12.54
C TYR A 117 7.76 13.66 -12.01
N GLU A 118 7.09 14.50 -11.22
CA GLU A 118 7.68 15.73 -10.67
C GLU A 118 8.83 15.48 -9.70
N ILE A 119 8.83 14.31 -9.04
CA ILE A 119 9.90 13.93 -8.11
C ILE A 119 11.14 13.42 -8.88
N TYR A 120 10.92 12.73 -9.99
CA TYR A 120 11.98 12.05 -10.74
C TYR A 120 12.91 12.96 -11.53
N THR A 121 12.48 14.17 -11.86
CA THR A 121 13.25 15.12 -12.69
C THR A 121 14.33 15.88 -11.93
N SER A 122 14.44 15.75 -10.60
CA SER A 122 15.13 16.76 -9.78
C SER A 122 16.41 16.33 -9.04
N LYS A 123 16.74 15.04 -8.87
CA LYS A 123 17.77 14.63 -7.88
C LYS A 123 19.08 14.00 -8.38
N PHE A 124 19.14 13.32 -9.53
CA PHE A 124 20.39 12.70 -10.01
C PHE A 124 20.64 13.04 -11.47
N SER A 125 21.29 14.19 -11.70
CA SER A 125 21.51 14.72 -13.05
C SER A 125 22.77 14.16 -13.72
N ASN A 126 23.64 13.45 -12.99
CA ASN A 126 24.89 12.92 -13.53
C ASN A 126 25.20 11.51 -12.97
N ASN A 127 25.84 10.68 -13.80
CA ASN A 127 26.33 9.34 -13.47
C ASN A 127 27.26 9.34 -12.24
N ASP A 128 28.01 10.42 -12.01
CA ASP A 128 28.91 10.53 -10.85
C ASP A 128 28.17 10.46 -9.51
N ASP A 129 26.94 11.01 -9.44
CA ASP A 129 26.15 10.96 -8.21
C ASP A 129 25.57 9.56 -7.97
N LEU A 130 25.27 8.82 -9.05
CA LEU A 130 24.84 7.43 -8.97
C LEU A 130 25.98 6.50 -8.57
N GLU A 131 27.19 6.72 -9.10
CA GLU A 131 28.38 5.98 -8.73
C GLU A 131 28.70 6.19 -7.24
N LYS A 132 28.62 7.45 -6.75
CA LYS A 132 28.73 7.76 -5.32
C LYS A 132 27.62 7.11 -4.49
N LEU A 133 26.37 7.18 -4.95
CA LEU A 133 25.24 6.56 -4.25
C LEU A 133 25.42 5.04 -4.13
N ASN A 134 25.89 4.40 -5.20
CA ASN A 134 26.18 2.97 -5.24
C ASN A 134 27.24 2.61 -4.21
N ILE A 135 28.39 3.30 -4.25
CA ILE A 135 29.49 3.10 -3.30
C ILE A 135 29.01 3.26 -1.86
N ILE A 136 28.27 4.34 -1.55
CA ILE A 136 27.80 4.59 -0.18
C ILE A 136 26.83 3.51 0.29
N TYR A 137 25.90 3.07 -0.57
CA TYR A 137 24.95 2.04 -0.18
C TYR A 137 25.58 0.64 -0.08
N ASP A 138 26.50 0.29 -0.97
CA ASP A 138 27.23 -0.97 -0.87
C ASP A 138 28.08 -1.01 0.41
N MET A 139 28.68 0.11 0.78
CA MET A 139 29.37 0.26 2.06
C MET A 139 28.40 0.13 3.25
N TYR A 140 27.20 0.69 3.16
CA TYR A 140 26.17 0.54 4.19
C TYR A 140 25.71 -0.92 4.33
N LYS A 141 25.39 -1.60 3.22
CA LYS A 141 24.96 -3.00 3.20
C LYS A 141 26.05 -3.92 3.74
N ASN A 142 27.32 -3.59 3.49
CA ASN A 142 28.46 -4.31 4.02
C ASN A 142 28.98 -3.75 5.35
N HIS A 143 28.35 -2.74 5.95
CA HIS A 143 28.84 -2.11 7.18
C HIS A 143 28.99 -3.15 8.29
N ASP A 144 28.03 -4.05 8.44
CA ASP A 144 28.11 -5.11 9.46
C ASP A 144 29.26 -6.09 9.19
N ILE A 145 29.65 -6.26 7.93
CA ILE A 145 30.81 -7.09 7.55
C ILE A 145 32.09 -6.30 7.81
N ILE A 146 32.14 -5.02 7.44
CA ILE A 146 33.28 -4.14 7.67
C ILE A 146 33.53 -3.97 9.17
N GLU A 147 32.49 -3.68 9.95
CA GLU A 147 32.55 -3.54 11.40
C GLU A 147 33.04 -4.84 12.06
N ARG A 148 32.45 -6.00 11.73
CA ARG A 148 32.92 -7.29 12.27
C ARG A 148 34.35 -7.63 11.86
N SER A 149 34.76 -7.29 10.64
CA SER A 149 36.10 -7.62 10.11
C SER A 149 37.16 -6.67 10.67
N CYS A 150 36.83 -5.40 10.84
CA CYS A 150 37.71 -4.36 11.37
C CYS A 150 37.75 -4.32 12.90
N LEU A 151 36.77 -4.92 13.59
CA LEU A 151 36.81 -5.13 15.05
C LEU A 151 37.79 -6.23 15.47
N ARG A 152 38.15 -7.14 14.55
CA ARG A 152 38.99 -8.32 14.87
C ARG A 152 40.49 -8.11 14.61
N LYS A 153 40.87 -7.03 13.94
CA LYS A 153 42.28 -6.73 13.62
C LYS A 153 42.59 -5.30 14.01
N ASP A 154 43.15 -5.15 15.20
CA ASP A 154 43.81 -3.91 15.58
C ASP A 154 44.98 -3.69 14.61
N LYS A 155 44.84 -2.72 13.70
CA LYS A 155 45.82 -2.28 12.68
C LYS A 155 45.79 -3.01 11.34
N ASP A 156 44.63 -3.04 10.68
CA ASP A 156 44.61 -3.20 9.23
C ASP A 156 44.55 -1.82 8.57
N ILE A 157 45.62 -1.46 7.82
CA ILE A 157 45.72 -0.21 7.06
C ILE A 157 44.49 -0.03 6.14
N PHE A 158 43.93 -1.14 5.66
CA PHE A 158 42.70 -1.15 4.88
C PHE A 158 41.50 -0.63 5.68
N CYS A 159 41.35 -1.04 6.94
CA CYS A 159 40.27 -0.59 7.82
C CYS A 159 40.43 0.89 8.19
N ASP A 160 41.65 1.38 8.31
CA ASP A 160 41.91 2.80 8.61
C ASP A 160 41.55 3.70 7.42
N ILE A 161 41.90 3.29 6.19
CA ILE A 161 41.53 4.00 4.96
C ILE A 161 40.00 4.00 4.77
N ILE A 162 39.35 2.86 5.02
CA ILE A 162 37.89 2.72 4.97
C ILE A 162 37.23 3.63 6.02
N LYS A 163 37.71 3.60 7.27
CA LYS A 163 37.21 4.51 8.32
C LYS A 163 37.41 5.96 7.92
N GLU A 164 38.59 6.37 7.45
CA GLU A 164 38.85 7.76 7.06
C GLU A 164 37.92 8.26 5.95
N LYS A 165 37.63 7.42 4.95
CA LYS A 165 36.79 7.80 3.80
C LYS A 165 35.30 7.70 4.09
N ILE A 166 34.88 6.77 4.94
CA ILE A 166 33.47 6.47 5.20
C ILE A 166 32.96 7.13 6.49
N ASP A 167 33.80 7.32 7.51
CA ASP A 167 33.43 7.98 8.78
C ASP A 167 32.67 9.29 8.59
N PRO A 168 33.06 10.20 7.66
CA PRO A 168 32.34 11.45 7.47
C PRO A 168 30.87 11.21 7.10
N TYR A 169 30.58 10.17 6.33
CA TYR A 169 29.23 9.78 5.94
C TYR A 169 28.54 8.99 7.09
N MET A 170 29.25 8.05 7.73
CA MET A 170 28.77 7.25 8.88
C MET A 170 28.39 8.11 10.10
N LYS A 171 29.13 9.17 10.38
CA LYS A 171 28.81 10.10 11.48
C LYS A 171 27.51 10.85 11.21
N ILE A 172 27.26 11.24 9.95
CA ILE A 172 25.97 11.82 9.54
C ILE A 172 24.84 10.80 9.77
N PHE A 173 25.06 9.52 9.44
CA PHE A 173 24.07 8.46 9.65
C PHE A 173 23.75 8.20 11.12
N LYS A 174 24.76 8.05 12.00
CA LYS A 174 24.55 7.83 13.44
C LYS A 174 23.80 8.98 14.11
N ILE A 175 24.07 10.23 13.70
CA ILE A 175 23.35 11.40 14.21
C ILE A 175 21.88 11.36 13.76
N ASN A 176 21.61 11.02 12.50
CA ASN A 176 20.25 10.98 11.97
C ASN A 176 19.41 9.83 12.51
N ASP A 177 20.00 8.66 12.79
CA ASP A 177 19.27 7.56 13.45
C ASP A 177 18.86 7.95 14.88
N ILE A 178 19.74 8.61 15.63
CA ILE A 178 19.41 9.13 16.96
C ILE A 178 18.28 10.16 16.87
N VAL A 179 18.33 11.06 15.87
CA VAL A 179 17.29 12.08 15.65
C VAL A 179 15.96 11.45 15.23
N ALA A 180 15.97 10.49 14.30
CA ALA A 180 14.78 9.77 13.84
C ALA A 180 14.13 8.97 14.98
N ILE A 181 14.93 8.31 15.82
CA ILE A 181 14.44 7.60 17.01
C ILE A 181 13.81 8.60 18.00
N THR A 182 14.38 9.79 18.17
CA THR A 182 13.77 10.81 19.04
C THR A 182 12.50 11.44 18.47
N GLU A 183 12.32 11.44 17.15
CA GLU A 183 11.09 11.90 16.49
C GLU A 183 9.99 10.82 16.47
N GLU A 184 10.34 9.55 16.29
CA GLU A 184 9.39 8.42 16.33
C GLU A 184 8.78 8.18 17.72
N VAL A 185 9.44 8.64 18.80
CA VAL A 185 8.87 8.54 20.16
C VAL A 185 7.74 9.56 20.41
N LYS A 186 7.46 10.49 19.47
CA LYS A 186 6.38 11.49 19.63
C LYS A 186 5.11 11.27 18.80
N THR A 187 4.98 10.21 18.03
CA THR A 187 3.75 9.95 17.26
C THR A 187 3.16 8.58 17.55
N THR A 188 2.65 8.41 18.77
CA THR A 188 1.47 7.55 18.95
C THR A 188 0.30 8.20 18.20
N CYS A 189 0.20 7.92 16.90
CA CYS A 189 -0.98 8.20 16.10
C CYS A 189 -2.14 7.37 16.66
N LYS A 190 -2.83 7.88 17.69
CA LYS A 190 -4.20 7.48 18.00
C LYS A 190 -5.04 7.81 16.77
N SER A 191 -5.34 6.80 15.96
CA SER A 191 -6.32 6.94 14.90
C SER A 191 -7.65 7.32 15.55
N ASN A 192 -8.10 8.55 15.32
CA ASN A 192 -9.40 9.01 15.82
C ASN A 192 -10.49 8.31 15.02
N VAL A 193 -10.89 7.12 15.49
CA VAL A 193 -11.98 6.29 14.97
C VAL A 193 -13.31 7.06 14.88
N ILE A 194 -13.42 8.18 15.59
CA ILE A 194 -14.55 9.10 15.59
C ILE A 194 -14.78 9.73 14.20
N SER A 195 -13.72 10.05 13.45
CA SER A 195 -13.84 10.73 12.16
C SER A 195 -14.60 9.91 11.10
N PRO A 196 -14.23 8.63 10.82
CA PRO A 196 -14.99 7.82 9.87
C PRO A 196 -16.43 7.57 10.33
N ILE A 197 -16.68 7.41 11.65
CA ILE A 197 -18.03 7.21 12.19
C ILE A 197 -18.93 8.42 11.91
N ILE A 198 -18.44 9.66 12.13
CA ILE A 198 -19.20 10.89 11.87
C ILE A 198 -19.51 11.02 10.37
N ILE A 199 -18.54 10.76 9.50
CA ILE A 199 -18.73 10.84 8.04
C ILE A 199 -19.81 9.86 7.59
N THR A 200 -19.76 8.61 8.06
CA THR A 200 -20.79 7.61 7.72
C THR A 200 -22.17 8.08 8.18
N PHE A 201 -22.30 8.61 9.41
CA PHE A 201 -23.58 9.06 9.94
C PHE A 201 -24.17 10.23 9.14
N VAL A 202 -23.34 11.19 8.73
CA VAL A 202 -23.76 12.34 7.91
C VAL A 202 -24.20 11.88 6.52
N VAL A 203 -23.44 11.02 5.85
CA VAL A 203 -23.78 10.52 4.51
C VAL A 203 -25.08 9.72 4.54
N THR A 204 -25.24 8.80 5.51
CA THR A 204 -26.47 8.04 5.67
C THR A 204 -27.68 8.95 5.93
N SER A 205 -27.52 9.96 6.81
CA SER A 205 -28.60 10.91 7.11
C SER A 205 -29.02 11.72 5.88
N LEU A 206 -28.06 12.19 5.08
CA LEU A 206 -28.34 12.91 3.84
C LEU A 206 -29.13 12.04 2.86
N ILE A 207 -28.70 10.80 2.63
CA ILE A 207 -29.41 9.85 1.75
C ILE A 207 -30.85 9.63 2.22
N SER A 208 -31.06 9.43 3.53
CA SER A 208 -32.40 9.27 4.09
C SER A 208 -33.29 10.50 3.89
N ILE A 209 -32.74 11.71 4.07
CA ILE A 209 -33.46 12.98 3.82
C ILE A 209 -33.82 13.10 2.33
N PHE A 210 -32.88 12.81 1.42
CA PHE A 210 -33.15 12.84 -0.01
C PHE A 210 -34.25 11.86 -0.42
N LEU A 211 -34.19 10.62 0.06
CA LEU A 211 -35.25 9.62 -0.18
C LEU A 211 -36.60 10.08 0.37
N PHE A 212 -36.62 10.66 1.57
CA PHE A 212 -37.86 11.18 2.16
C PHE A 212 -38.46 12.32 1.32
N ILE A 213 -37.64 13.24 0.83
CA ILE A 213 -38.06 14.32 -0.08
C ILE A 213 -38.60 13.73 -1.39
N LEU A 214 -37.88 12.79 -2.01
CA LEU A 214 -38.33 12.14 -3.24
C LEU A 214 -39.68 11.43 -3.06
N ILE A 215 -39.86 10.71 -1.95
CA ILE A 215 -41.12 10.05 -1.63
C ILE A 215 -42.25 11.07 -1.40
N LYS A 216 -41.96 12.19 -0.72
CA LYS A 216 -42.97 13.20 -0.37
C LYS A 216 -43.40 14.06 -1.57
N PHE A 217 -42.47 14.42 -2.45
CA PHE A 217 -42.70 15.41 -3.51
C PHE A 217 -42.84 14.80 -4.91
N THR A 218 -42.55 13.50 -5.09
CA THR A 218 -42.76 12.82 -6.36
C THR A 218 -44.11 12.10 -6.38
N SER A 219 -44.70 11.92 -7.56
CA SER A 219 -45.90 11.11 -7.78
C SER A 219 -45.79 9.66 -7.26
N TYR A 220 -44.57 9.16 -7.02
CA TYR A 220 -44.35 7.88 -6.33
C TYR A 220 -44.89 7.85 -4.89
N GLY A 221 -45.01 8.98 -4.20
CA GLY A 221 -45.55 9.05 -2.85
C GLY A 221 -47.00 8.58 -2.74
N SER A 222 -47.83 8.90 -3.74
CA SER A 222 -49.22 8.42 -3.78
C SER A 222 -49.29 6.92 -4.03
N TYR A 223 -48.43 6.38 -4.91
CA TYR A 223 -48.34 4.93 -5.15
C TYR A 223 -47.88 4.17 -3.91
N ILE A 224 -46.87 4.67 -3.19
CA ILE A 224 -46.40 4.04 -1.94
C ILE A 224 -47.50 4.10 -0.87
N ARG A 225 -48.21 5.23 -0.75
CA ARG A 225 -49.33 5.36 0.19
C ARG A 225 -50.45 4.38 -0.11
N LEU A 226 -50.85 4.23 -1.38
CA LEU A 226 -51.85 3.25 -1.80
C LEU A 226 -51.38 1.81 -1.55
N GLY A 227 -50.09 1.52 -1.78
CA GLY A 227 -49.49 0.23 -1.46
C GLY A 227 -49.54 -0.08 0.04
N LEU A 228 -49.20 0.89 0.88
CA LEU A 228 -49.26 0.75 2.35
C LEU A 228 -50.69 0.61 2.87
N GLU A 229 -51.65 1.34 2.31
CA GLU A 229 -53.08 1.19 2.64
C GLU A 229 -53.60 -0.20 2.25
N SER A 230 -53.16 -0.73 1.10
CA SER A 230 -53.48 -2.10 0.67
C SER A 230 -52.89 -3.16 1.60
N ILE A 231 -51.63 -3.00 2.03
CA ILE A 231 -51.00 -3.89 3.02
C ILE A 231 -51.74 -3.80 4.36
N LYS A 232 -52.02 -2.60 4.87
CA LYS A 232 -52.75 -2.41 6.13
C LYS A 232 -54.13 -3.06 6.10
N LYS A 233 -54.85 -2.94 4.98
CA LYS A 233 -56.16 -3.61 4.80
C LYS A 233 -56.02 -5.13 4.85
N LYS A 234 -54.98 -5.71 4.23
CA LYS A 234 -54.69 -7.15 4.30
C LYS A 234 -54.37 -7.62 5.72
N TRP A 235 -53.61 -6.85 6.48
CA TRP A 235 -53.30 -7.17 7.87
C TRP A 235 -54.54 -7.10 8.76
N ASN A 236 -55.38 -6.08 8.61
CA ASN A 236 -56.64 -5.99 9.35
C ASN A 236 -57.57 -7.17 9.07
N THR A 237 -57.70 -7.59 7.81
CA THR A 237 -58.49 -8.80 7.47
C THR A 237 -57.90 -10.08 8.06
N LEU A 238 -56.57 -10.16 8.21
CA LEU A 238 -55.91 -11.34 8.78
C LEU A 238 -56.10 -11.40 10.31
N ASP A 239 -56.12 -10.24 10.96
CA ASP A 239 -56.35 -10.11 12.39
C ASP A 239 -57.83 -10.40 12.75
N GLU A 240 -58.77 -9.90 11.93
CA GLU A 240 -60.20 -10.27 12.02
C GLU A 240 -60.41 -11.79 11.83
N LEU A 241 -59.67 -12.43 10.91
CA LEU A 241 -59.69 -13.87 10.71
C LEU A 241 -59.18 -14.67 11.92
N LYS A 242 -58.16 -14.16 12.63
CA LYS A 242 -57.66 -14.76 13.88
C LYS A 242 -58.65 -14.63 15.03
N ILE A 243 -59.41 -13.54 15.08
CA ILE A 243 -60.46 -13.35 16.10
C ILE A 243 -61.63 -14.32 15.85
N LEU A 244 -62.02 -14.55 14.60
CA LEU A 244 -63.08 -15.50 14.23
C LEU A 244 -62.66 -16.97 14.45
N GLN A 245 -61.40 -17.34 14.23
CA GLN A 245 -60.93 -18.71 14.49
C GLN A 245 -60.85 -19.06 15.98
N ASN A 246 -60.73 -18.08 16.87
CA ASN A 246 -60.66 -18.32 18.31
C ASN A 246 -62.04 -18.44 18.98
N SER A 247 -63.15 -18.15 18.30
CA SER A 247 -64.50 -18.31 18.89
C SER A 247 -65.02 -19.76 18.86
N ASP A 248 -64.43 -20.63 18.03
CA ASP A 248 -64.91 -22.00 17.78
C ASP A 248 -63.98 -23.09 18.32
N ILE A 249 -63.22 -22.83 19.40
CA ILE A 249 -62.57 -23.90 20.17
C ILE A 249 -63.55 -24.35 21.26
N PRO A 250 -64.37 -25.40 21.04
CA PRO A 250 -65.14 -25.98 22.12
C PRO A 250 -64.15 -26.60 23.11
N ASN A 251 -64.33 -26.25 24.39
CA ASN A 251 -63.68 -26.82 25.57
C ASN A 251 -63.63 -28.37 25.54
N ARG A 252 -62.66 -28.96 24.83
CA ARG A 252 -62.32 -30.38 24.88
C ARG A 252 -60.92 -30.57 25.47
N ILE A 253 -60.70 -30.06 26.67
CA ILE A 253 -59.56 -30.47 27.50
C ILE A 253 -60.09 -30.83 28.89
N LYS A 254 -60.66 -32.03 29.01
CA LYS A 254 -60.82 -32.79 30.26
C LYS A 254 -61.01 -34.26 29.91
N MET A 255 -59.99 -34.93 29.38
CA MET A 255 -59.92 -36.41 29.37
C MET A 255 -58.59 -36.86 28.76
N ASN A 256 -57.55 -36.94 29.59
CA ASN A 256 -56.53 -38.01 29.51
C ASN A 256 -55.53 -37.87 30.66
N GLU A 257 -56.04 -37.83 31.90
CA GLU A 257 -55.28 -38.21 33.10
C GLU A 257 -55.53 -39.69 33.42
N ARG A 258 -55.19 -40.59 32.50
CA ARG A 258 -55.03 -42.01 32.82
C ARG A 258 -54.06 -42.56 31.80
N TYR A 259 -52.80 -42.73 32.16
CA TYR A 259 -51.96 -43.91 31.91
C TYR A 259 -50.60 -43.66 32.57
N ASN A 260 -50.57 -43.85 33.89
CA ASN A 260 -49.33 -44.17 34.60
C ASN A 260 -49.00 -45.63 34.27
N ILE A 261 -47.88 -45.88 33.62
CA ILE A 261 -47.27 -47.22 33.59
C ILE A 261 -45.81 -47.05 34.03
N LEU A 262 -45.55 -47.49 35.27
CA LEU A 262 -44.22 -47.74 35.81
C LEU A 262 -43.60 -48.93 35.06
N TYR A 263 -42.34 -48.78 34.66
CA TYR A 263 -41.44 -49.92 34.50
C TYR A 263 -40.18 -49.65 35.32
N ASN A 264 -40.10 -50.34 36.47
CA ASN A 264 -38.84 -50.73 37.10
C ASN A 264 -38.39 -52.03 36.41
N VAL A 265 -37.12 -52.14 36.02
CA VAL A 265 -36.36 -53.40 36.11
C VAL A 265 -34.87 -53.05 36.33
N GLU A 266 -34.27 -53.81 37.25
CA GLU A 266 -32.85 -53.88 37.64
C GLU A 266 -31.88 -54.17 36.49
#